data_AF-A0A8E6S825-F1
#
_entry.id   AF-A0A8E6S825-F1
#
_cell.length_a   1.000
_cell.length_b   1.000
_cell.length_c   1.000
_cell.angle_alpha   90.00
_cell.angle_beta   90.00
_cell.angle_gamma   90.00
#
_symmetry.space_group_name_H-M   'P 1'
#
loop_
_entity.id
_entity.type
_entity.pdbx_description
1 polymer ?
#
loop_
_entity_poly.entity_id
_entity_poly.type
_entity_poly.pdbx_seq_one_letter_code
_entity_poly.pdbx_strand_id
1 'polypeptide(L)'
;MAIELEFIGFDPASPDGEITATMVVDRIHDRWQLGNFWLVEFDAFYDGVCVRDTAAFDTYAEALTFQRGSPVVLAVDPDTSNDELPF
;
A
#
# COMPACT_ATOMS: atom_id res chain seq x y z
N MET A 1 21.80 -5.83 9.61
CA MET A 1 21.42 -4.41 9.55
C MET A 1 20.17 -4.38 8.70
N ALA A 2 19.00 -4.37 9.33
CA ALA A 2 17.71 -4.35 8.62
C ALA A 2 17.36 -2.89 8.37
N ILE A 3 17.11 -2.52 7.12
CA ILE A 3 16.58 -1.21 6.77
C ILE A 3 15.07 -1.25 7.05
N GLU A 4 14.63 -0.42 7.99
CA GLU A 4 13.22 -0.16 8.24
C GLU A 4 12.75 0.74 7.08
N LEU A 5 12.19 0.12 6.03
CA LEU A 5 11.52 0.86 4.95
C LEU A 5 10.17 1.34 5.49
N GLU A 6 10.16 2.56 6.00
CA GLU A 6 8.96 3.27 6.43
C GLU A 6 8.11 3.61 5.20
N PHE A 7 7.14 2.76 4.86
CA PHE A 7 6.14 3.05 3.84
C PHE A 7 5.05 3.94 4.41
N ILE A 8 5.08 5.22 4.03
CA ILE A 8 4.08 6.22 4.38
C ILE A 8 3.06 6.28 3.24
N GLY A 9 2.00 5.47 3.34
CA GLY A 9 0.73 5.78 2.70
C GLY A 9 -0.05 6.67 3.65
N PHE A 10 0.10 7.99 3.53
CA PHE A 10 -0.56 8.96 4.40
C PHE A 10 -1.76 9.56 3.66
N ASP A 11 -2.96 9.21 4.12
CA ASP A 11 -4.18 9.95 3.77
C ASP A 11 -4.50 10.95 4.91
N PRO A 12 -4.39 12.27 4.70
CA PRO A 12 -4.62 13.27 5.74
C PRO A 12 -6.11 13.53 6.08
N ALA A 13 -7.07 12.80 5.49
CA ALA A 13 -8.48 13.20 5.54
C ALA A 13 -9.37 12.44 6.55
N SER A 14 -8.88 11.40 7.23
CA SER A 14 -9.73 10.60 8.15
C SER A 14 -9.33 10.76 9.63
N PRO A 15 -10.16 11.42 10.46
CA PRO A 15 -9.85 11.66 11.88
C PRO A 15 -10.14 10.52 12.85
N ASP A 16 -10.60 9.33 12.44
CA ASP A 16 -11.02 8.29 13.38
C ASP A 16 -10.60 6.88 12.93
N GLY A 17 -9.58 6.31 13.57
CA GLY A 17 -9.41 4.85 13.65
C GLY A 17 -8.70 4.14 12.50
N GLU A 18 -7.63 4.71 11.93
CA GLU A 18 -6.79 4.02 10.95
C GLU A 18 -6.15 2.76 11.57
N ILE A 19 -6.65 1.57 11.21
CA ILE A 19 -6.03 0.30 11.58
C ILE A 19 -4.98 0.00 10.52
N THR A 20 -3.71 0.15 10.86
CA THR A 20 -2.62 -0.29 9.99
C THR A 20 -2.46 -1.81 10.08
N ALA A 21 -2.58 -2.53 8.97
CA ALA A 21 -2.37 -3.97 8.90
C ALA A 21 -1.10 -4.30 8.11
N THR A 22 -0.32 -5.28 8.58
CA THR A 22 0.79 -5.85 7.81
C THR A 22 0.23 -6.82 6.77
N MET A 23 0.33 -6.47 5.50
CA MET A 23 -0.08 -7.28 4.37
C MET A 23 1.15 -7.79 3.59
N VAL A 24 0.94 -8.78 2.72
CA VAL A 24 1.99 -9.30 1.84
C VAL A 24 1.62 -9.04 0.40
N VAL A 25 2.55 -8.49 -0.38
CA VAL A 25 2.37 -8.25 -1.81
C VAL A 25 2.16 -9.58 -2.54
N ASP A 26 1.01 -9.75 -3.19
CA ASP A 26 0.74 -10.91 -4.04
C ASP A 26 1.15 -10.65 -5.50
N ARG A 27 0.89 -9.45 -6.02
CA ARG A 27 1.11 -9.13 -7.43
C ARG A 27 1.61 -7.70 -7.60
N ILE A 28 2.56 -7.52 -8.53
CA ILE A 28 2.95 -6.20 -9.06
C ILE A 28 2.28 -6.03 -10.43
N HIS A 29 1.62 -4.90 -10.65
CA HIS A 29 0.97 -4.59 -11.93
C HIS A 29 1.91 -3.86 -12.86
N ASP A 30 2.41 -2.70 -12.43
CA ASP A 30 3.25 -1.84 -13.24
C ASP A 30 4.24 -1.04 -12.39
N ARG A 31 5.25 -0.47 -13.06
CA ARG A 31 6.24 0.43 -12.47
C ARG A 31 6.44 1.60 -13.41
N TRP A 32 6.15 2.80 -12.93
CA TRP A 32 6.32 4.01 -13.73
C TRP A 32 6.99 5.12 -12.92
N GLN A 33 7.60 6.06 -13.63
CA GLN A 33 8.26 7.19 -13.02
C GLN A 33 7.32 8.39 -12.98
N LEU A 34 7.20 9.02 -11.80
CA LEU A 34 6.49 10.28 -11.60
C LEU A 34 7.47 11.33 -11.05
N GLY A 35 7.95 12.19 -11.96
CA GLY A 35 8.98 13.19 -11.62
C GLY A 35 10.29 12.52 -11.20
N ASN A 36 10.69 12.72 -9.95
CA ASN A 36 11.90 12.14 -9.37
C ASN A 36 11.66 10.80 -8.67
N PHE A 37 10.42 10.36 -8.54
CA PHE A 37 10.07 9.13 -7.83
C PHE A 37 9.66 8.02 -8.78
N TRP A 38 9.88 6.78 -8.36
CA TRP A 38 9.37 5.58 -8.98
C TRP A 38 8.16 5.08 -8.21
N LEU A 39 7.05 4.88 -8.91
CA LEU A 39 5.82 4.34 -8.36
C LEU A 39 5.69 2.88 -8.79
N VAL A 40 5.21 2.05 -7.86
CA VAL A 40 4.94 0.63 -8.10
C VAL A 40 3.51 0.34 -7.66
N GLU A 41 2.66 -0.06 -8.61
CA GLU A 41 1.29 -0.50 -8.31
C GLU A 41 1.28 -1.98 -7.97
N PHE A 42 0.61 -2.34 -6.88
CA PHE A 42 0.59 -3.71 -6.39
C PHE A 42 -0.74 -4.09 -5.75
N ASP A 43 -1.01 -5.40 -5.74
CA ASP A 43 -2.04 -6.00 -4.90
C ASP A 43 -1.35 -6.64 -3.69
N ALA A 44 -1.82 -6.31 -2.48
CA ALA A 44 -1.43 -6.94 -1.24
C ALA A 44 -2.59 -7.70 -0.62
N PHE A 45 -2.28 -8.80 0.05
CA PHE A 45 -3.26 -9.72 0.60
C PHE A 45 -3.07 -9.88 2.11
N TYR A 46 -4.17 -9.86 2.85
CA TYR A 46 -4.22 -10.17 4.28
C TYR A 46 -5.58 -10.75 4.64
N ASP A 47 -5.59 -11.90 5.31
CA ASP A 47 -6.78 -12.55 5.85
C ASP A 47 -8.00 -12.62 4.91
N GLY A 48 -7.79 -12.93 3.63
CA GLY A 48 -8.88 -13.02 2.64
C GLY A 48 -9.19 -11.71 1.91
N VAL A 49 -8.63 -10.59 2.36
CA VAL A 49 -8.80 -9.25 1.79
C VAL A 49 -7.66 -8.96 0.83
N CYS A 50 -7.99 -8.52 -0.39
CA CYS A 50 -7.04 -8.03 -1.38
C CYS A 50 -7.19 -6.51 -1.50
N VAL A 51 -6.09 -5.78 -1.27
CA VAL A 51 -6.03 -4.33 -1.39
C VAL A 51 -5.07 -3.97 -2.51
N ARG A 52 -5.51 -3.08 -3.40
CA ARG A 52 -4.65 -2.49 -4.42
C ARG A 52 -4.13 -1.15 -3.94
N ASP A 53 -2.82 -0.97 -3.99
CA ASP A 53 -2.17 0.26 -3.52
C ASP A 53 -0.93 0.61 -4.36
N THR A 54 -0.30 1.75 -4.09
CA THR A 54 0.86 2.25 -4.84
C THR A 54 1.98 2.67 -3.90
N ALA A 55 3.16 2.08 -4.09
CA ALA A 55 4.36 2.37 -3.33
C ALA A 55 5.28 3.35 -4.08
N ALA A 56 5.81 4.35 -3.38
CA ALA A 56 6.76 5.32 -3.93
C ALA A 56 8.20 5.03 -3.46
N PHE A 57 9.16 5.16 -4.39
CA PHE A 57 10.58 4.95 -4.19
C PHE A 57 11.37 6.10 -4.78
N ASP A 58 12.50 6.45 -4.16
CA ASP A 58 13.39 7.51 -4.68
C ASP A 58 14.15 7.04 -5.92
N THR A 59 14.57 5.76 -5.92
CA THR A 59 15.37 5.20 -7.02
C THR A 59 14.69 4.02 -7.70
N TYR A 60 15.00 3.85 -8.99
CA TYR A 60 14.54 2.68 -9.75
C TYR A 60 15.06 1.36 -9.15
N ALA A 61 16.25 1.37 -8.57
CA ALA A 61 16.83 0.18 -7.96
C ALA A 61 16.01 -0.29 -6.75
N GLU A 62 15.52 0.63 -5.91
CA GLU A 62 14.63 0.30 -4.80
C GLU A 62 13.26 -0.16 -5.28
N ALA A 63 12.69 0.47 -6.31
CA ALA A 63 11.44 0.00 -6.92
C ALA A 63 11.55 -1.44 -7.49
N LEU A 64 12.75 -1.87 -7.88
CA LEU A 64 13.02 -3.25 -8.32
C LEU A 64 13.19 -4.24 -7.17
N THR A 65 13.61 -3.81 -5.97
CA THR A 65 13.63 -4.70 -4.80
C THR A 65 12.23 -4.98 -4.27
N PHE A 66 11.27 -4.10 -4.58
CA PHE A 66 9.87 -4.31 -4.29
C PHE A 66 9.24 -5.32 -5.25
N GLN A 67 8.87 -6.48 -4.69
CA GLN A 67 8.42 -7.63 -5.44
C GLN A 67 7.36 -8.40 -4.66
N ARG A 68 6.76 -9.37 -5.34
CA ARG A 68 5.86 -10.35 -4.71
C ARG A 68 6.54 -10.98 -3.48
N GLY A 69 5.79 -11.04 -2.38
CA GLY A 69 6.27 -11.53 -1.08
C GLY A 69 6.85 -10.44 -0.18
N SER A 70 7.01 -9.21 -0.66
CA SER A 70 7.41 -8.08 0.20
C SER A 70 6.31 -7.79 1.23
N PRO A 71 6.67 -7.63 2.53
CA PRO A 71 5.73 -7.15 3.52
C PRO A 71 5.48 -5.65 3.31
N VAL A 72 4.23 -5.25 3.43
CA VAL A 72 3.80 -3.84 3.39
C VAL A 72 2.88 -3.56 4.57
N VAL A 73 2.90 -2.32 5.06
CA VAL A 73 1.94 -1.87 6.06
C VAL A 73 1.00 -0.91 5.36
N LEU A 74 -0.28 -1.23 5.36
CA LEU A 74 -1.31 -0.42 4.73
C LEU A 74 -2.35 -0.02 5.78
N ALA A 75 -2.80 1.22 5.68
CA ALA A 75 -3.99 1.70 6.34
C ALA A 75 -5.19 0.94 5.76
N VAL A 76 -5.92 0.20 6.59
CA VAL A 76 -7.15 -0.47 6.20
C VAL A 76 -8.28 0.20 6.95
N ASP A 77 -9.21 0.80 6.22
CA ASP A 77 -10.44 1.30 6.81
C ASP A 77 -11.37 0.10 7.07
N PRO A 78 -11.67 -0.24 8.35
CA PRO A 78 -12.55 -1.36 8.66
C PRO A 78 -14.02 -1.07 8.33
N ASP A 79 -14.38 0.17 7.96
CA ASP A 79 -15.75 0.64 7.77
C ASP A 79 -16.20 0.64 6.30
N THR A 80 -15.67 -0.26 5.47
CA THR A 80 -16.28 -0.56 4.16
C THR A 80 -17.55 -1.42 4.26
N SER A 81 -18.14 -1.53 5.46
CA SER A 81 -19.51 -2.01 5.61
C SER A 81 -20.47 -0.92 5.14
N ASN A 82 -20.65 -0.84 3.81
CA ASN A 82 -21.87 -0.44 3.11
C ASN A 82 -22.95 0.24 3.99
N ASP A 83 -22.66 1.43 4.54
CA ASP A 83 -23.66 2.25 5.19
C ASP A 83 -24.47 2.90 4.05
N GLU A 84 -25.54 2.17 3.74
CA GLU A 84 -26.70 2.54 2.96
C GLU A 84 -26.87 4.06 2.83
N LEU A 85 -26.48 4.62 1.68
CA LEU A 85 -26.82 6.01 1.34
C LEU A 85 -28.36 6.19 1.45
N PRO A 86 -28.88 7.04 2.35
CA PRO A 86 -30.31 7.32 2.36
C PRO A 86 -30.64 8.21 1.15
N PHE A 87 -31.56 7.72 0.32
CA PHE A 87 -32.14 8.42 -0.83
C PHE A 87 -33.03 9.60 -0.41
#